data_AF-A0AAV4IN74-F1
#
_entry.id   AF-A0AAV4IN74-F1
#
_cell.length_a   1.000
_cell.length_b   1.000
_cell.length_c   1.000
_cell.angle_alpha   90.00
_cell.angle_beta   90.00
_cell.angle_gamma   90.00
#
_symmetry.space_group_name_H-M   'P 1'
#
loop_
_entity.id
_entity.type
_entity.pdbx_description
1 polymer ?
#
loop_
_entity_poly.entity_id
_entity_poly.type
_entity_poly.pdbx_seq_one_letter_code
_entity_poly.pdbx_strand_id
1 'polypeptide(L)'
;MTIVRQRIVRFYGHVRRHDTLQRLITEGMVDGKRGRGRKRCSWLGNVSCYAGMDINRCAEVATNREEWRTVVSNVVSDKEQRNKERRFISKKIVKIVYTFCFGFGIHPFEGHVTSLQVASEQGDEEVAKRDAPSNQTRNVATREKNVIKKLRKE
;
A
#
# COMPACT_ATOMS: atom_id res chain seq x y z
N MET A 1 1.46 -2.66 -8.30
CA MET A 1 1.37 -3.50 -7.06
C MET A 1 0.20 -3.17 -6.11
N THR A 2 -0.79 -2.32 -6.45
CA THR A 2 -2.03 -2.10 -5.64
C THR A 2 -3.12 -3.11 -5.95
N ILE A 3 -3.31 -3.39 -7.25
CA ILE A 3 -4.45 -4.16 -7.76
C ILE A 3 -4.47 -5.57 -7.18
N VAL A 4 -3.31 -6.22 -7.10
CA VAL A 4 -3.18 -7.58 -6.53
C VAL A 4 -3.59 -7.61 -5.05
N ARG A 5 -3.12 -6.65 -4.24
CA ARG A 5 -3.47 -6.57 -2.81
C ARG A 5 -4.96 -6.32 -2.60
N GLN A 6 -5.53 -5.37 -3.35
CA GLN A 6 -6.97 -5.12 -3.31
C GLN A 6 -7.79 -6.34 -3.73
N ARG A 7 -7.38 -7.05 -4.78
CA ARG A 7 -8.08 -8.27 -5.23
C ARG A 7 -8.05 -9.35 -4.16
N ILE A 8 -6.92 -9.54 -3.49
CA ILE A 8 -6.78 -10.49 -2.38
C ILE A 8 -7.76 -10.15 -1.24
N VAL A 9 -7.79 -8.89 -0.79
CA VAL A 9 -8.66 -8.45 0.31
C VAL A 9 -10.14 -8.44 -0.10
N ARG A 10 -10.47 -8.02 -1.32
CA ARG A 10 -11.84 -8.12 -1.86
C ARG A 10 -12.32 -9.56 -1.94
N PHE A 11 -11.46 -10.47 -2.37
CA PHE A 11 -11.79 -11.88 -2.47
C PHE A 11 -12.00 -12.51 -1.09
N TYR A 12 -11.18 -12.15 -0.09
CA TYR A 12 -11.41 -12.59 1.30
C TYR A 12 -12.80 -12.20 1.82
N GLY A 13 -13.21 -10.94 1.66
CA GLY A 13 -14.54 -10.52 2.08
C GLY A 13 -15.68 -11.13 1.26
N HIS A 14 -15.41 -11.62 0.05
CA HIS A 14 -16.38 -12.44 -0.70
C HIS A 14 -16.47 -13.84 -0.09
N VAL A 15 -15.33 -14.51 0.13
CA VAL A 15 -15.26 -15.84 0.76
C VAL A 15 -15.91 -15.85 2.14
N ARG A 16 -15.74 -14.80 2.95
CA ARG A 16 -16.31 -14.77 4.30
C ARG A 16 -17.84 -14.63 4.35
N ARG A 17 -18.44 -14.01 3.34
CA ARG A 17 -19.89 -13.77 3.27
C ARG A 17 -20.68 -14.90 2.62
N HIS A 18 -20.00 -15.82 1.94
CA HIS A 18 -20.65 -16.96 1.29
C HIS A 18 -20.15 -18.26 1.89
N ASP A 19 -21.07 -19.17 2.20
CA ASP A 19 -20.76 -20.50 2.72
C ASP A 19 -20.41 -21.47 1.59
N THR A 20 -19.34 -21.13 0.87
CA THR A 20 -18.83 -21.95 -0.22
C THR A 20 -17.69 -22.85 0.23
N LEU A 21 -17.35 -23.85 -0.59
CA LEU A 21 -16.18 -24.70 -0.39
C LEU A 21 -14.89 -23.88 -0.15
N GLN A 22 -14.76 -22.72 -0.80
CA GLN A 22 -13.61 -21.84 -0.61
C GLN A 22 -13.48 -21.39 0.85
N ARG A 23 -14.60 -21.09 1.53
CA ARG A 23 -14.60 -20.72 2.96
C ARG A 23 -14.02 -21.83 3.81
N LEU A 24 -14.54 -23.05 3.64
CA LEU A 24 -14.07 -24.25 4.34
C LEU A 24 -12.59 -24.54 4.08
N ILE A 25 -12.13 -24.42 2.83
CA ILE A 25 -10.71 -24.64 2.49
C ILE A 25 -9.82 -23.56 3.11
N THR A 26 -10.27 -22.31 3.15
CA THR A 26 -9.47 -21.21 3.69
C THR A 26 -9.42 -21.20 5.21
N GLU A 27 -10.51 -21.60 5.89
CA GLU A 27 -10.62 -21.66 7.35
C GLU A 27 -10.12 -22.99 7.91
N GLY A 28 -10.13 -24.05 7.10
CA GLY A 28 -9.64 -25.36 7.45
C GLY A 28 -8.19 -25.28 7.93
N MET A 29 -7.97 -25.62 9.19
CA MET A 29 -6.64 -25.79 9.74
C MET A 29 -6.03 -27.03 9.10
N VAL A 30 -5.09 -26.83 8.18
CA VAL A 30 -4.25 -27.93 7.71
C VAL A 30 -3.21 -28.17 8.79
N ASP A 31 -3.38 -29.24 9.54
CA ASP A 31 -2.43 -29.64 10.57
C ASP A 31 -1.04 -29.90 9.97
N GLY A 32 -0.02 -29.39 10.65
CA GLY A 32 1.38 -29.59 10.27
C GLY A 32 2.17 -28.31 10.01
N LYS A 33 3.48 -28.43 10.12
CA LYS A 33 4.43 -27.34 9.88
C LYS A 33 4.55 -27.09 8.37
N ARG A 34 4.46 -25.82 7.93
CA ARG A 34 4.75 -25.45 6.54
C ARG A 34 6.19 -25.85 6.17
N GLY A 35 6.34 -26.62 5.10
CA GLY A 35 7.63 -27.10 4.60
C GLY A 35 8.59 -25.96 4.22
N ARG A 36 9.90 -26.25 4.24
CA ARG A 36 10.94 -25.33 3.75
C ARG A 36 10.73 -25.05 2.24
N GLY A 37 11.14 -23.87 1.78
CA GLY A 37 10.97 -23.44 0.39
C GLY A 37 9.60 -22.83 0.04
N ARG A 38 8.53 -23.14 0.80
CA ARG A 38 7.23 -22.46 0.63
C ARG A 38 7.27 -21.05 1.23
N LYS A 39 6.53 -20.10 0.62
CA LYS A 39 6.39 -18.74 1.15
C LYS A 39 5.95 -18.79 2.62
N ARG A 40 6.65 -18.02 3.47
CA ARG A 40 6.38 -17.95 4.92
C ARG A 40 5.02 -17.33 5.22
N CYS A 41 4.62 -16.32 4.46
CA CYS A 41 3.29 -15.72 4.58
C CYS A 41 2.23 -16.59 3.90
N SER A 42 1.26 -17.05 4.69
CA SER A 42 0.05 -17.68 4.17
C SER A 42 -0.82 -16.64 3.43
N TRP A 43 -1.78 -17.10 2.63
CA TRP A 43 -2.73 -16.20 1.98
C TRP A 43 -3.52 -15.36 3.01
N LEU A 44 -4.00 -15.99 4.10
CA LEU A 44 -4.62 -15.28 5.23
C LEU A 44 -3.64 -14.30 5.92
N GLY A 45 -2.37 -14.68 6.07
CA GLY A 45 -1.34 -13.78 6.58
C GLY A 45 -1.10 -12.56 5.69
N ASN A 46 -1.21 -12.71 4.37
CA ASN A 46 -1.19 -11.58 3.45
C ASN A 46 -2.44 -10.70 3.60
N VAL A 47 -3.63 -11.28 3.80
CA VAL A 47 -4.86 -10.52 4.06
C VAL A 47 -4.71 -9.69 5.32
N SER A 48 -4.26 -10.29 6.44
CA SER A 48 -4.01 -9.58 7.70
C SER A 48 -2.98 -8.46 7.54
N CYS A 49 -1.87 -8.74 6.85
CA CYS A 49 -0.83 -7.74 6.57
C CYS A 49 -1.34 -6.57 5.72
N TYR A 50 -2.22 -6.82 4.75
CA TYR A 50 -2.77 -5.77 3.89
C TYR A 50 -3.90 -4.99 4.56
N ALA A 51 -4.75 -5.66 5.32
CA ALA A 51 -5.86 -5.04 6.05
C ALA A 51 -5.38 -4.29 7.31
N GLY A 52 -4.19 -4.61 7.83
CA GLY A 52 -3.63 -3.98 9.02
C GLY A 52 -4.32 -4.39 10.33
N MET A 53 -5.01 -5.54 10.34
CA MET A 53 -5.74 -6.06 11.49
C MET A 53 -5.56 -7.57 11.60
N ASP A 54 -5.84 -8.14 12.77
CA ASP A 54 -5.78 -9.58 12.98
C ASP A 54 -6.81 -10.33 12.10
N ILE A 55 -6.55 -11.61 11.80
CA ILE A 55 -7.41 -12.40 10.94
C ILE A 55 -8.80 -12.64 11.54
N ASN A 56 -8.90 -12.76 12.87
CA ASN A 56 -10.19 -12.91 13.55
C ASN A 56 -11.01 -11.63 13.42
N ARG A 57 -10.37 -10.47 13.61
CA ARG A 57 -11.01 -9.17 13.40
C ARG A 57 -11.40 -8.95 11.94
N CYS A 58 -10.56 -9.38 10.99
CA CYS A 58 -10.92 -9.38 9.57
C CYS A 58 -12.20 -10.19 9.33
N ALA A 59 -12.35 -11.35 9.97
CA ALA A 59 -13.51 -12.22 9.79
C ALA A 59 -14.81 -11.60 10.32
N GLU A 60 -14.75 -10.87 11.43
CA GLU A 60 -15.87 -10.10 11.99
C GLU A 60 -16.29 -8.98 11.03
N VAL A 61 -15.34 -8.11 10.69
CA VAL A 61 -15.57 -6.92 9.85
C VAL A 61 -16.01 -7.30 8.43
N ALA A 62 -15.49 -8.40 7.89
CA ALA A 62 -15.86 -8.88 6.56
C ALA A 62 -17.33 -9.31 6.44
N THR A 63 -18.01 -9.58 7.55
CA THR A 63 -19.45 -9.85 7.59
C THR A 63 -20.25 -8.63 7.15
N ASN A 64 -19.83 -7.43 7.58
CA ASN A 64 -20.43 -6.17 7.15
C ASN A 64 -19.81 -5.69 5.83
N ARG A 65 -20.63 -5.62 4.78
CA ARG A 65 -20.18 -5.23 3.44
C ARG A 65 -19.66 -3.80 3.37
N GLU A 66 -20.24 -2.88 4.15
CA GLU A 66 -19.87 -1.47 4.13
C GLU A 66 -18.53 -1.25 4.84
N GLU A 67 -18.38 -1.82 6.03
CA GLU A 67 -17.11 -1.76 6.75
C GLU A 67 -15.98 -2.41 5.96
N TRP A 68 -16.23 -3.57 5.33
CA TRP A 68 -15.22 -4.23 4.51
C TRP A 68 -14.80 -3.40 3.29
N ARG A 69 -15.71 -2.63 2.69
CA ARG A 69 -15.37 -1.72 1.59
C ARG A 69 -14.43 -0.61 2.06
N THR A 70 -14.65 -0.06 3.25
CA THR A 70 -13.77 0.94 3.87
C THR A 70 -12.37 0.37 4.11
N VAL A 71 -12.28 -0.88 4.59
CA VAL A 71 -10.98 -1.57 4.73
C VAL A 71 -10.29 -1.68 3.36
N VAL A 72 -11.00 -2.14 2.33
CA VAL A 72 -10.44 -2.28 0.97
C VAL A 72 -9.99 -0.95 0.38
N SER A 73 -10.70 0.16 0.62
CA SER A 73 -10.25 1.50 0.20
C SER A 73 -8.99 1.93 0.95
N ASN A 74 -8.88 1.59 2.23
CA ASN A 74 -7.71 1.92 3.05
C ASN A 74 -6.44 1.15 2.61
N VAL A 75 -6.58 -0.07 2.07
CA VAL A 75 -5.45 -0.82 1.46
C VAL A 75 -4.78 -0.03 0.32
N VAL A 76 -5.53 0.88 -0.32
CA VAL A 76 -5.04 1.73 -1.42
C VAL A 76 -4.17 2.85 -0.89
N SER A 77 -4.61 3.53 0.17
CA SER A 77 -3.93 4.67 0.81
C SER A 77 -2.73 4.22 1.66
N ASP A 78 -2.76 3.01 2.20
CA ASP A 78 -1.68 2.43 3.03
C ASP A 78 -0.39 2.12 2.25
N LYS A 79 -0.34 2.42 0.94
CA LYS A 79 0.92 2.53 0.19
C LYS A 79 1.72 3.76 0.59
N GLU A 80 1.05 4.89 0.81
CA GLU A 80 1.66 6.18 1.07
C GLU A 80 2.25 6.26 2.47
N GLN A 81 1.54 5.70 3.46
CA GLN A 81 2.02 5.62 4.83
C GLN A 81 3.23 4.70 4.98
N ARG A 82 3.17 3.45 4.49
CA ARG A 82 4.35 2.55 4.54
C ARG A 82 5.55 3.07 3.74
N ASN A 83 5.33 3.77 2.62
CA ASN A 83 6.45 4.36 1.88
C ASN A 83 7.04 5.55 2.64
N LYS A 84 6.22 6.41 3.25
CA LYS A 84 6.67 7.47 4.17
C LYS A 84 7.43 6.92 5.37
N GLU A 85 6.93 5.87 6.03
CA GLU A 85 7.61 5.24 7.15
C GLU A 85 8.93 4.58 6.74
N ARG A 86 8.98 3.91 5.59
CA ARG A 86 10.24 3.38 5.03
C ARG A 86 11.24 4.48 4.70
N ARG A 87 10.80 5.60 4.10
CA ARG A 87 11.63 6.79 3.89
C ARG A 87 12.08 7.40 5.23
N PHE A 88 11.23 7.40 6.24
CA PHE A 88 11.54 7.93 7.57
C PHE A 88 12.55 7.07 8.33
N ILE A 89 12.39 5.75 8.29
CA ILE A 89 13.35 4.78 8.84
C ILE A 89 14.68 4.86 8.09
N SER A 90 14.63 4.92 6.75
CA SER A 90 15.84 5.08 5.92
C SER A 90 16.57 6.39 6.23
N LYS A 91 15.85 7.52 6.33
CA LYS A 91 16.42 8.82 6.73
C LYS A 91 16.98 8.79 8.16
N LYS A 92 16.33 8.10 9.10
CA LYS A 92 16.83 7.91 10.47
C LYS A 92 18.14 7.11 10.48
N ILE A 93 18.20 6.00 9.74
CA ILE A 93 19.41 5.16 9.64
C ILE A 93 20.55 5.95 9.00
N VAL A 94 20.30 6.62 7.87
CA VAL A 94 21.30 7.46 7.20
C VAL A 94 21.81 8.56 8.13
N LYS A 95 20.91 9.21 8.89
CA LYS A 95 21.30 10.24 9.87
C LYS A 95 22.12 9.66 11.03
N ILE A 96 21.76 8.49 11.56
CA ILE A 96 22.53 7.80 12.60
C ILE A 96 23.95 7.48 12.11
N VAL A 97 24.07 6.91 10.91
CA VAL A 97 25.37 6.58 10.30
C VAL A 97 26.20 7.85 10.07
N TYR A 98 25.58 8.91 9.54
CA TYR A 98 26.28 10.16 9.25
C TYR A 98 26.76 10.87 10.53
N THR A 99 25.93 10.90 11.58
CA THR A 99 26.31 11.47 12.89
C THR A 99 27.41 10.64 13.58
N PHE A 100 27.37 9.31 13.47
CA PHE A 100 28.41 8.44 14.01
C PHE A 100 29.75 8.60 13.27
N CYS A 101 29.75 8.66 11.94
CA CYS A 101 30.96 8.88 11.14
C CYS A 101 31.59 10.26 11.38
N PHE A 102 30.77 11.31 11.56
CA PHE A 102 31.25 12.67 11.83
C PHE A 102 31.93 12.79 13.20
N GLY A 103 31.46 12.07 14.22
CA GLY A 103 32.08 12.04 15.56
C GLY A 103 33.42 11.29 15.64
N PHE A 104 33.71 10.40 14.69
CA PHE A 104 34.96 9.64 14.60
C PHE A 104 35.99 10.25 13.63
N GLY A 105 35.73 11.43 13.06
CA GLY A 105 36.65 12.11 12.14
C GLY A 105 36.78 11.44 10.76
N ILE A 106 35.91 10.49 10.43
CA ILE A 106 35.87 9.84 9.11
C ILE A 106 34.96 10.68 8.20
N HIS A 107 35.53 11.65 7.50
CA HIS A 107 34.82 12.40 6.47
C HIS A 107 34.63 11.53 5.22
N PRO A 108 33.39 11.23 4.80
CA PRO A 108 33.14 10.45 3.59
C PRO A 108 33.58 11.22 2.35
N PHE A 109 34.42 10.59 1.52
CA PHE A 109 34.90 11.07 0.23
C PHE A 109 33.70 11.43 -0.69
N GLU A 110 33.60 12.70 -1.09
CA GLU A 110 32.39 13.36 -1.64
C GLU A 110 31.88 12.84 -3.01
N GLY A 111 32.53 11.83 -3.60
CA GLY A 111 32.25 11.39 -4.98
C GLY A 111 31.02 10.49 -5.21
N HIS A 112 30.40 9.92 -4.17
CA HIS A 112 29.37 8.86 -4.35
C HIS A 112 27.99 9.16 -3.76
N VAL A 113 27.83 10.25 -3.00
CA VAL A 113 26.57 10.55 -2.30
C VAL A 113 25.62 11.40 -3.15
N THR A 114 26.15 12.24 -4.04
CA THR A 114 25.37 13.07 -4.97
C THR A 114 24.59 12.24 -5.99
N SER A 115 25.10 11.06 -6.41
CA SER A 115 24.39 10.19 -7.36
C SER A 115 23.13 9.54 -6.77
N LEU A 116 23.16 9.16 -5.49
CA LEU A 116 22.01 8.55 -4.79
C LEU A 116 20.90 9.56 -4.49
N GLN A 117 21.26 10.81 -4.16
CA GLN A 117 20.29 11.87 -3.87
C GLN A 117 19.61 12.34 -5.17
N VAL A 118 20.38 12.55 -6.24
CA VAL A 118 19.85 12.90 -7.58
C VAL A 118 18.97 11.79 -8.15
N ALA A 119 19.34 10.51 -7.97
CA ALA A 119 18.50 9.39 -8.41
C ALA A 119 17.18 9.28 -7.64
N SER A 120 17.16 9.65 -6.35
CA SER A 120 15.93 9.66 -5.55
C SER A 120 14.98 10.80 -5.93
N GLU A 121 15.53 11.96 -6.31
CA GLU A 121 14.77 13.13 -6.76
C GLU A 121 14.22 12.93 -8.17
N GLN A 122 15.01 12.36 -9.09
CA GLN A 122 14.54 12.01 -10.45
C GLN A 122 13.46 10.92 -10.45
N GLY A 123 13.54 9.95 -9.54
CA GLY A 123 12.53 8.90 -9.40
C GLY A 123 11.18 9.43 -8.88
N ASP A 124 11.20 10.34 -7.90
CA ASP A 124 9.98 10.96 -7.37
C ASP A 124 9.32 11.90 -8.41
N GLU A 125 10.09 12.61 -9.25
CA GLU A 125 9.56 13.45 -10.33
C GLU A 125 8.97 12.64 -11.50
N GLU A 126 9.62 11.53 -11.90
CA GLU A 126 9.10 10.59 -12.91
C GLU A 126 7.80 9.92 -12.47
N VAL A 127 7.70 9.49 -11.20
CA VAL A 127 6.48 8.88 -10.65
C VAL A 127 5.33 9.91 -10.61
N ALA A 128 5.61 11.16 -10.22
CA ALA A 128 4.61 12.23 -10.24
C ALA A 128 4.09 12.55 -11.66
N LYS A 129 4.95 12.41 -12.69
CA LYS A 129 4.56 12.57 -14.10
C LYS A 129 3.73 11.38 -14.61
N ARG A 130 3.97 10.17 -14.12
CA ARG A 130 3.20 8.96 -14.47
C ARG A 130 1.80 8.91 -13.83
N ASP A 131 1.67 9.40 -12.60
CA ASP A 131 0.40 9.41 -11.86
C ASP A 131 -0.45 10.68 -12.12
N ALA A 132 0.02 11.60 -12.97
CA ALA A 132 -0.73 12.78 -13.36
C ALA A 132 -1.94 12.43 -14.26
N PRO A 133 -3.16 12.91 -13.96
CA PRO A 133 -4.32 12.67 -14.81
C PRO A 133 -4.08 13.27 -16.20
N SER A 134 -4.38 12.50 -17.25
CA SER A 134 -4.19 12.92 -18.63
C SER A 134 -4.93 14.23 -18.93
N ASN A 135 -4.44 15.03 -19.87
CA ASN A 135 -5.10 16.29 -20.23
C ASN A 135 -6.58 16.08 -20.65
N GLN A 136 -6.92 14.89 -21.15
CA GLN A 136 -8.30 14.52 -21.44
C GLN A 136 -9.18 14.43 -20.18
N THR A 137 -8.68 13.87 -19.08
CA THR A 137 -9.42 13.82 -17.80
C THR A 137 -9.53 15.19 -17.13
N ARG A 138 -8.53 16.07 -17.27
CA ARG A 138 -8.61 17.47 -16.79
C ARG A 138 -9.70 18.27 -17.52
N ASN A 139 -9.82 18.09 -18.84
CA ASN A 139 -10.82 18.78 -19.65
C ASN A 139 -12.25 18.31 -19.33
N VAL A 140 -12.44 17.02 -19.07
CA VAL A 140 -13.72 16.44 -18.63
C VAL A 140 -14.15 17.04 -17.28
N ALA A 141 -13.26 17.06 -16.28
CA ALA A 141 -13.55 17.63 -14.97
C ALA A 141 -13.88 19.14 -15.03
N THR A 142 -13.25 19.88 -15.96
CA THR A 142 -13.52 21.31 -16.17
C THR A 142 -14.88 21.53 -16.83
N ARG A 143 -15.24 20.68 -17.81
CA ARG A 143 -16.56 20.68 -18.44
C ARG A 143 -17.67 20.38 -17.44
N GLU A 144 -17.50 19.35 -16.62
CA GLU A 144 -18.47 18.97 -15.59
C GLU A 144 -18.69 20.09 -14.57
N LYS A 145 -17.61 20.73 -14.10
CA LYS A 145 -17.69 21.89 -13.21
C LYS A 145 -18.44 23.07 -13.83
N ASN A 146 -18.24 23.33 -15.11
CA ASN A 146 -18.94 24.41 -15.83
C ASN A 146 -20.42 24.08 -16.04
N VAL A 147 -20.78 22.82 -16.31
CA VAL A 147 -22.17 22.36 -16.40
C VAL A 147 -22.87 22.51 -15.05
N ILE A 148 -22.24 22.05 -13.95
CA ILE A 148 -22.80 22.19 -12.60
C ILE A 148 -22.97 23.66 -12.23
N LYS A 149 -22.00 24.52 -12.57
CA LYS A 149 -22.09 25.97 -12.31
C LYS A 149 -23.18 26.65 -13.12
N LYS A 150 -23.51 26.13 -14.31
CA LYS A 150 -24.61 26.62 -15.16
C LYS A 150 -25.97 26.20 -14.60
N LEU A 151 -26.13 24.95 -14.19
CA LEU A 151 -27.35 24.42 -13.55
C LEU A 151 -27.67 25.05 -12.19
N ARG A 152 -26.70 25.70 -11.54
CA ARG A 152 -26.88 26.40 -10.26
C ARG A 152 -27.26 27.88 -10.41
N LYS A 153 -27.30 28.38 -11.65
CA LYS A 153 -27.56 29.79 -12.00
C LYS A 153 -28.92 30.00 -12.68
N GLU A 154 -29.63 28.92 -12.97
CA GLU A 154 -31.06 28.87 -13.30
C GLU A 154 -31.85 28.58 -12.02
#